data_AF-A0A1F8SL44-F1
#
_entry.id   AF-A0A1F8SL44-F1
#
_cell.length_a   1.000
_cell.length_b   1.000
_cell.length_c   1.000
_cell.angle_alpha   90.00
_cell.angle_beta   90.00
_cell.angle_gamma   90.00
#
_symmetry.space_group_name_H-M   'P 1'
#
loop_
_entity.id
_entity.type
_entity.pdbx_description
1 polymer ?
#
loop_
_entity_poly.entity_id
_entity_poly.type
_entity_poly.pdbx_seq_one_letter_code
_entity_poly.pdbx_strand_id
1 'polypeptide(L)' 'MLPYLLQEIRPVLAPKPLFLVITAYAIRASALSLHYSIEEMMKSFKGTLSSGELALNEKSAGRILSMAITSRWSSI' A
#
# COMPACT_ATOMS: atom_id res chain seq x y z
N MET A 1 -2.56 10.87 -10.76
CA MET A 1 -1.84 9.59 -10.98
C MET A 1 -2.32 8.51 -10.01
N LEU A 2 -2.06 8.60 -8.69
CA LEU A 2 -2.54 7.59 -7.72
C LEU A 2 -4.08 7.58 -7.54
N PRO A 3 -4.77 8.72 -7.31
CA PRO A 3 -6.23 8.69 -7.14
C PRO A 3 -6.97 8.10 -8.36
N TYR A 4 -6.50 8.45 -9.56
CA TYR A 4 -7.02 7.89 -10.81
C TYR A 4 -6.80 6.37 -10.89
N LEU A 5 -5.58 5.89 -10.59
CA LEU A 5 -5.31 4.45 -10.55
C LEU A 5 -6.23 3.71 -9.56
N LEU A 6 -6.46 4.26 -8.38
CA LEU A 6 -7.36 3.67 -7.39
C LEU A 6 -8.82 3.61 -7.89
N GLN A 7 -9.26 4.66 -8.60
CA GLN A 7 -10.59 4.66 -9.25
C GLN A 7 -10.74 3.55 -10.29
N GLU A 8 -9.68 3.26 -11.06
CA GLU A 8 -9.68 2.18 -12.07
C GLU A 8 -9.51 0.77 -11.45
N ILE A 9 -8.83 0.64 -10.31
CA ILE A 9 -8.68 -0.63 -9.59
C ILE A 9 -10.01 -1.05 -8.95
N ARG A 10 -10.73 -0.09 -8.36
CA ARG A 10 -11.96 -0.35 -7.61
C ARG A 10 -13.00 -1.21 -8.36
N PRO A 11 -13.36 -0.95 -9.64
CA PRO A 11 -14.34 -1.75 -10.38
C PRO A 11 -13.85 -3.14 -10.77
N VAL A 12 -12.54 -3.39 -10.80
CA VAL A 12 -11.98 -4.70 -11.16
C VAL A 12 -11.74 -5.61 -9.96
N LEU A 13 -12.00 -5.14 -8.73
CA LEU A 13 -11.96 -5.97 -7.55
C LEU A 13 -13.08 -7.03 -7.60
N ALA A 14 -12.73 -8.26 -7.25
CA ALA A 14 -13.71 -9.31 -7.06
C ALA A 14 -14.75 -8.90 -5.99
N PRO A 15 -15.98 -9.45 -6.00
CA PRO A 15 -16.98 -9.18 -4.96
C PRO A 15 -16.49 -9.48 -3.53
N LYS A 16 -15.51 -10.39 -3.40
CA LYS A 16 -14.82 -10.74 -2.16
C LYS A 16 -13.30 -10.70 -2.40
N PRO A 17 -12.67 -9.52 -2.36
CA PRO A 17 -11.23 -9.41 -2.60
C PRO A 17 -10.46 -10.03 -1.43
N LEU A 18 -9.40 -10.78 -1.73
CA LEU A 18 -8.54 -11.37 -0.70
C LEU A 18 -7.51 -10.37 -0.20
N PHE A 19 -6.88 -9.63 -1.11
CA PHE A 19 -5.89 -8.62 -0.78
C PHE A 19 -5.73 -7.59 -1.91
N LEU A 20 -5.16 -6.45 -1.55
CA LEU A 20 -4.60 -5.45 -2.45
C LEU A 20 -3.22 -5.05 -1.93
N VAL A 21 -2.21 -5.00 -2.79
CA VAL A 21 -0.88 -4.53 -2.45
C VAL A 21 -0.48 -3.43 -3.41
N ILE A 22 0.00 -2.31 -2.88
CA ILE A 22 0.60 -1.23 -3.67
C ILE A 22 1.97 -0.92 -3.07
N THR A 23 2.99 -0.94 -3.93
CA THR A 23 4.34 -0.50 -3.62
C THR A 23 4.69 0.67 -4.53
N ALA A 24 5.11 1.79 -3.95
CA ALA A 24 5.43 3.00 -4.69
C ALA A 24 6.86 3.48 -4.39
N TYR A 25 7.67 3.62 -5.43
CA TYR A 25 9.03 4.16 -5.38
C TYR A 25 9.04 5.70 -5.39
N ALA A 26 8.08 6.30 -4.70
CA ALA A 26 7.82 7.74 -4.76
C ALA A 26 8.50 8.47 -3.59
N ILE A 27 9.57 9.20 -3.91
CA ILE A 27 10.48 9.88 -2.96
C ILE A 27 9.79 11.00 -2.13
N ARG A 28 8.58 11.42 -2.49
CA ARG A 28 7.87 12.54 -1.83
C ARG A 28 6.54 12.17 -1.17
N ALA A 29 6.02 10.96 -1.41
CA ALA A 29 4.77 10.54 -0.79
C ALA A 29 5.07 9.77 0.50
N SER A 30 4.31 10.01 1.56
CA SER A 30 4.44 9.23 2.79
C SER A 30 3.65 7.93 2.68
N ALA A 31 4.06 6.91 3.45
CA ALA A 31 3.29 5.68 3.61
C ALA A 31 1.87 5.97 4.14
N LEU A 32 1.71 7.06 4.91
CA LEU A 32 0.43 7.49 5.45
C LEU A 32 -0.51 8.04 4.37
N SER A 33 0.02 8.79 3.39
CA SER A 33 -0.78 9.26 2.25
C SER A 33 -1.32 8.09 1.43
N LEU A 34 -0.50 7.04 1.23
CA LEU A 34 -0.93 5.82 0.56
C LEU A 34 -1.95 5.05 1.40
N HIS A 35 -1.73 4.96 2.72
CA HIS A 35 -2.64 4.32 3.67
C HIS A 35 -4.06 4.89 3.56
N TYR A 36 -4.24 6.19 3.79
CA TYR A 36 -5.59 6.79 3.78
C TYR A 36 -6.27 6.71 2.41
N SER A 37 -5.49 6.75 1.32
CA SER A 37 -6.04 6.60 -0.03
C SER A 37 -6.61 5.19 -0.26
N ILE A 38 -5.91 4.16 0.20
CA ILE A 38 -6.37 2.77 0.12
C ILE A 38 -7.50 2.50 1.12
N GLU A 39 -7.43 3.08 2.33
CA GLU A 39 -8.48 2.97 3.34
C GLU A 39 -9.82 3.46 2.81
N GLU A 40 -9.86 4.67 2.22
CA GLU A 40 -11.09 5.22 1.63
C GLU A 40 -11.58 4.35 0.48
N MET A 41 -10.67 3.91 -0.41
CA MET A 41 -11.04 3.03 -1.52
C MET A 41 -11.59 1.69 -1.04
N MET A 42 -11.10 1.14 0.07
CA MET A 42 -11.47 -0.19 0.58
C MET A 42 -12.56 -0.18 1.65
N LYS A 43 -13.09 0.98 2.04
CA LYS A 43 -14.00 1.13 3.20
C LYS A 43 -15.23 0.22 3.21
N SER A 44 -15.71 -0.20 2.04
CA SER A 44 -16.87 -1.08 1.92
C SER A 44 -16.55 -2.56 2.17
N PHE A 45 -15.28 -2.93 2.22
CA PHE A 45 -14.83 -4.30 2.43
C PHE A 45 -14.36 -4.46 3.87
N LYS A 46 -14.70 -5.60 4.49
CA LYS A 46 -14.16 -5.96 5.81
C LYS A 46 -12.74 -6.51 5.63
N GLY A 47 -11.79 -5.93 6.35
CA GLY A 47 -10.39 -6.35 6.29
C GLY A 47 -9.49 -5.47 7.14
N THR A 48 -8.19 -5.72 7.07
CA THR A 48 -7.14 -4.97 7.74
C THR A 48 -6.23 -4.29 6.72
N LEU A 49 -5.79 -3.08 7.03
CA LEU A 49 -4.84 -2.33 6.23
C LEU A 49 -3.56 -2.12 7.02
N SER A 50 -2.44 -2.58 6.48
CA SER A 50 -1.10 -2.30 6.99
C SER A 50 -0.36 -1.41 6.00
N SER A 51 0.44 -0.46 6.50
CA SER A 51 1.21 0.45 5.65
C SER A 51 2.52 0.83 6.34
N GLY A 52 3.55 1.03 5.53
CA GLY A 52 4.89 1.37 6.02
C GLY A 52 5.88 1.46 4.88
N GLU A 53 7.13 1.10 5.17
CA GLU A 53 8.22 1.16 4.20
C GLU A 53 8.80 -0.24 3.95
N LEU A 54 9.02 -0.55 2.68
CA LEU A 54 9.87 -1.65 2.27
C LEU A 54 11.32 -1.19 2.43
N ALA A 55 12.06 -1.81 3.35
CA ALA A 55 13.43 -1.45 3.64
C ALA A 55 14.39 -2.64 3.47
N LEU A 56 15.62 -2.33 3.07
CA LEU A 56 16.72 -3.28 2.99
C LEU A 56 17.60 -3.14 4.24
N ASN A 57 18.00 -4.26 4.84
CA ASN A 57 19.05 -4.28 5.85
C ASN A 57 20.41 -4.49 5.16
N GLU A 58 21.30 -3.52 5.28
CA GLU A 58 22.62 -3.56 4.67
C GLU A 58 23.58 -4.50 5.42
N LYS A 59 24.21 -5.43 4.70
CA LYS A 59 25.13 -6.43 5.28
C LYS A 59 26.41 -5.85 5.91
N SER A 60 26.88 -4.68 5.46
CA SER A 60 28.18 -4.14 5.89
C SER A 60 28.16 -3.59 7.33
N ALA A 61 27.05 -2.97 7.74
CA ALA A 61 26.94 -2.24 8.99
C ALA A 61 25.53 -2.29 9.62
N GLY A 62 24.60 -3.10 9.08
CA GLY A 62 23.26 -3.26 9.64
C GLY A 62 22.32 -2.07 9.44
N ARG A 63 22.67 -1.11 8.57
CA ARG A 63 21.83 0.06 8.29
C ARG A 63 20.54 -0.34 7.58
N ILE A 64 19.46 0.35 7.93
CA ILE A 64 18.17 0.18 7.26
C ILE A 64 18.05 1.24 6.16
N LEU A 65 17.90 0.77 4.91
CA LEU A 65 17.75 1.61 3.72
C LEU A 65 16.30 1.52 3.24
N SER A 66 15.56 2.63 3.35
CA SER A 66 14.21 2.71 2.80
C SER A 66 14.25 2.67 1.27
N MET A 67 13.46 1.77 0.67
CA MET A 67 13.43 1.55 -0.78
C MET A 67 12.13 2.03 -1.42
N ALA A 68 11.00 1.85 -0.72
CA ALA A 68 9.68 2.22 -1.21
C ALA A 68 8.68 2.31 -0.06
N ILE A 69 7.60 3.07 -0.25
CA ILE A 69 6.42 2.95 0.60
C ILE A 69 5.57 1.77 0.12
N THR A 70 4.96 1.05 1.05
CA THR A 70 4.11 -0.10 0.74
C THR A 70 2.87 -0.11 1.62
N SER A 71 1.75 -0.52 1.02
CA SER A 71 0.49 -0.70 1.72
C SER A 71 -0.18 -1.99 1.26
N ARG A 72 -0.71 -2.75 2.23
CA ARG A 72 -1.42 -4.00 1.99
C ARG A 72 -2.75 -4.00 2.73
N TRP A 73 -3.84 -4.10 1.98
CA TRP A 73 -5.16 -4.46 2.51
C TRP A 73 -5.36 -5.97 2.40
N SER A 74 -5.98 -6.60 3.39
CA SER A 74 -6.26 -8.04 3.45
C SER A 74 -7.61 -8.32 4.10
N SER A 75 -8.43 -9.21 3.52
CA SER A 75 -9.66 -9.72 4.17
C SER A 75 -9.43 -10.94 5.06
N ILE A 76 -8.23 -11.53 4.98
CA ILE A 76 -7.73 -12.59 5.87
C ILE A 76 -6.84 -12.02 6.97
#